data_AF-A0A9E1GN24-F1
#
_entry.id   AF-A0A9E1GN24-F1
#
_cell.length_a   1.000
_cell.length_b   1.000
_cell.length_c   1.000
_cell.angle_alpha   90.00
_cell.angle_beta   90.00
_cell.angle_gamma   90.00
#
_symmetry.space_group_name_H-M   'P 1'
#
loop_
_entity.id
_entity.type
_entity.pdbx_description
1 polymer ?
#
loop_
_entity_poly.entity_id
_entity_poly.type
_entity_poly.pdbx_seq_one_letter_code
_entity_poly.pdbx_strand_id
1 'polypeptide(L)'
;LEALSKKLASMPCLVTGTYTGDGAESRLISLGFQPKALLVMTDEGYSARPYTDDYYGGLALPGKPVCLKTVYGTDYILTVESQGFRVYYNKSKYVFSNQKEFNYHYLAWK
;
A
#
# COMPACT_ATOMS: atom_id res chain seq x y z
N LEU A 1 32.22 -5.92 16.88
CA LEU A 1 30.83 -5.38 16.94
C LEU A 1 30.57 -4.28 15.90
N GLU A 2 31.50 -3.36 15.67
CA GLU A 2 31.29 -2.19 14.81
C GLU A 2 31.08 -2.54 13.32
N ALA A 3 31.88 -3.46 12.77
CA ALA A 3 31.72 -3.97 11.40
C ALA A 3 30.37 -4.67 11.19
N LEU A 4 29.87 -5.41 12.20
CA LEU A 4 28.56 -6.04 12.16
C LEU A 4 27.44 -5.00 12.17
N SER A 5 27.56 -3.96 13.01
CA SER A 5 26.58 -2.86 13.09
C SER A 5 26.49 -2.08 11.78
N LYS A 6 27.63 -1.78 11.15
CA LYS A 6 27.70 -1.12 9.84
C LYS A 6 27.07 -1.98 8.74
N LYS A 7 27.26 -3.30 8.78
CA LYS A 7 26.63 -4.25 7.86
C LYS A 7 25.11 -4.27 8.04
N LEU A 8 24.60 -4.35 9.28
CA LEU A 8 23.16 -4.30 9.54
C LEU A 8 22.54 -2.98 9.06
N ALA A 9 23.19 -1.84 9.30
CA ALA A 9 22.70 -0.55 8.83
C ALA A 9 22.63 -0.43 7.30
N SER A 10 23.40 -1.22 6.56
CA SER A 10 23.39 -1.25 5.09
C SER A 10 22.37 -2.22 4.49
N MET A 11 21.79 -3.11 5.29
CA MET A 11 20.80 -4.06 4.81
C MET A 11 19.44 -3.39 4.59
N PRO A 12 18.68 -3.78 3.55
CA PRO A 12 17.30 -3.34 3.39
C PRO A 12 16.49 -3.68 4.65
N CYS A 13 15.85 -2.67 5.23
CA CYS A 13 14.94 -2.87 6.36
C CYS A 13 13.53 -3.05 5.82
N LEU A 14 12.93 -4.20 6.11
CA LEU A 14 11.54 -4.49 5.80
C LEU A 14 10.70 -4.28 7.05
N VAL A 15 9.69 -3.41 6.94
CA VAL A 15 8.66 -3.21 7.96
C VAL A 15 7.38 -3.86 7.48
N THR A 16 6.80 -4.73 8.30
CA THR A 16 5.50 -5.35 8.03
C THR A 16 4.46 -4.87 9.02
N GLY A 17 3.20 -4.96 8.64
CA GLY A 17 2.09 -4.66 9.53
C GLY A 17 0.76 -4.87 8.85
N THR A 18 -0.28 -4.48 9.56
CA THR A 18 -1.66 -4.55 9.07
C THR A 18 -2.38 -3.23 9.30
N TYR A 19 -3.43 -3.01 8.54
CA TYR A 19 -4.43 -2.01 8.85
C TYR A 19 -5.82 -2.54 8.48
N THR A 20 -6.81 -2.10 9.23
CA THR A 20 -8.22 -2.29 8.90
C THR A 20 -8.71 -1.05 8.19
N GLY A 21 -9.31 -1.23 7.02
CA GLY A 21 -9.88 -0.12 6.27
C GLY A 21 -11.04 0.52 7.03
N ASP A 22 -11.18 1.83 6.89
CA ASP A 22 -12.22 2.61 7.58
C ASP A 22 -13.33 3.12 6.65
N GLY A 23 -13.22 2.87 5.34
CA GLY A 23 -14.17 3.30 4.33
C GLY A 23 -14.06 4.77 3.93
N ALA A 24 -13.11 5.53 4.48
CA ALA A 24 -12.85 6.89 4.01
C ALA A 24 -12.30 6.87 2.58
N GLU A 25 -12.66 7.89 1.78
CA GLU A 25 -12.23 8.00 0.37
C GLU A 25 -10.70 7.94 0.23
N SER A 26 -9.98 8.51 1.20
CA SER A 26 -8.54 8.28 1.33
C SER A 26 -8.08 8.35 2.78
N ARG A 27 -7.00 7.62 3.09
CA ARG A 27 -6.36 7.62 4.41
C ARG A 27 -4.86 7.45 4.28
N LEU A 28 -4.08 8.26 5.01
CA LEU A 28 -2.65 8.03 5.19
C LEU A 28 -2.44 6.97 6.27
N ILE A 29 -1.67 5.93 5.94
CA ILE A 29 -1.11 5.00 6.90
C ILE A 29 0.31 5.46 7.24
N SER A 30 0.48 6.01 8.43
CA SER A 30 1.75 6.59 8.89
C SER A 30 2.72 5.50 9.33
N LEU A 31 3.92 5.51 8.75
CA LEU A 31 5.06 4.66 9.13
C LEU A 31 6.22 5.47 9.72
N GLY A 32 6.20 6.80 9.60
CA GLY A 32 7.28 7.70 10.03
C GLY A 32 8.47 7.75 9.07
N PHE A 33 8.34 7.16 7.88
CA PHE A 33 9.32 7.23 6.79
C PHE A 33 8.60 7.02 5.45
N GLN A 34 9.26 7.39 4.35
CA GLN A 34 8.81 7.10 2.98
C GLN A 34 9.27 5.70 2.56
N PRO A 35 8.37 4.75 2.26
CA PRO A 35 8.77 3.47 1.69
C PRO A 35 9.47 3.61 0.33
N LYS A 36 10.55 2.87 0.11
CA LYS A 36 11.19 2.72 -1.21
C LYS A 36 10.40 1.78 -2.12
N ALA A 37 9.73 0.80 -1.50
CA ALA A 37 8.76 -0.08 -2.12
C ALA A 37 7.68 -0.39 -1.09
N LEU A 38 6.45 -0.56 -1.59
CA LEU A 38 5.30 -0.93 -0.78
C LEU A 38 4.53 -2.02 -1.50
N LEU A 39 4.30 -3.14 -0.85
CA LEU A 39 3.35 -4.16 -1.29
C LEU A 39 2.21 -4.22 -0.28
N VAL A 40 0.96 -4.11 -0.76
CA VAL A 40 -0.24 -4.31 0.06
C VAL A 40 -1.07 -5.43 -0.54
N MET A 41 -1.52 -6.35 0.30
CA MET A 41 -2.36 -7.50 -0.05
C MET A 41 -3.53 -7.61 0.93
N THR A 42 -4.61 -8.27 0.52
CA THR A 42 -5.68 -8.71 1.42
C THR A 42 -5.17 -9.75 2.43
N ASP A 43 -5.96 -10.07 3.46
CA ASP A 43 -5.68 -11.20 4.38
C ASP A 43 -5.65 -12.55 3.66
N GLU A 44 -6.43 -12.70 2.60
CA GLU A 44 -6.46 -13.83 1.67
C GLU A 44 -5.24 -13.86 0.72
N GLY A 45 -4.37 -12.85 0.76
CA GLY A 45 -3.09 -12.87 0.05
C GLY A 45 -3.15 -12.48 -1.43
N TYR A 46 -4.16 -11.73 -1.87
CA TYR A 46 -4.25 -11.18 -3.22
C TYR A 46 -4.32 -9.64 -3.22
N SER A 47 -3.92 -9.00 -4.31
CA SER A 47 -4.01 -7.53 -4.48
C SER A 47 -5.23 -7.08 -5.26
N ALA A 48 -5.92 -8.01 -5.93
CA ALA A 48 -7.15 -7.82 -6.67
C ALA A 48 -7.96 -9.11 -6.58
N ARG A 49 -9.28 -9.03 -6.46
CA ARG A 49 -10.11 -10.23 -6.35
C ARG A 49 -10.23 -10.89 -7.72
N PRO A 50 -9.99 -12.22 -7.83
CA PRO A 50 -10.16 -12.94 -9.09
C PRO A 50 -11.57 -12.77 -9.64
N TYR A 51 -11.69 -12.59 -10.97
CA TYR A 51 -12.97 -12.52 -11.70
C TYR A 51 -13.85 -11.30 -11.40
N THR A 52 -13.34 -10.33 -10.64
CA THR A 52 -13.96 -9.03 -10.42
C THR A 52 -12.95 -7.92 -10.70
N ASP A 53 -13.43 -6.71 -10.95
CA ASP A 53 -12.55 -5.54 -11.09
C ASP A 53 -12.15 -4.93 -9.73
N ASP A 54 -12.35 -5.62 -8.60
CA ASP A 54 -12.05 -5.07 -7.27
C ASP A 54 -10.52 -5.04 -7.00
N TYR A 55 -9.96 -3.84 -6.84
CA TYR A 55 -8.54 -3.63 -6.55
C TYR A 55 -8.29 -3.26 -5.08
N TYR A 56 -7.55 -4.09 -4.36
CA TYR A 56 -7.31 -3.98 -2.91
C TYR A 56 -5.91 -3.50 -2.56
N GLY A 57 -4.95 -3.61 -3.48
CA GLY A 57 -3.57 -3.22 -3.23
C GLY A 57 -2.66 -3.48 -4.42
N GLY A 58 -1.46 -3.95 -4.15
CA GLY A 58 -0.42 -4.21 -5.16
C GLY A 58 0.91 -3.57 -4.79
N LEU A 59 1.82 -3.51 -5.76
CA LEU A 59 3.16 -2.93 -5.61
C LEU A 59 3.16 -1.45 -6.02
N ALA A 60 3.50 -0.57 -5.07
CA ALA A 60 3.74 0.85 -5.31
C ALA A 60 5.20 1.23 -5.02
N LEU A 61 5.74 2.17 -5.79
CA LEU A 61 7.04 2.80 -5.56
C LEU A 61 6.86 4.34 -5.51
N PRO A 62 7.84 5.10 -5.00
CA PRO A 62 7.85 6.56 -5.15
C PRO A 62 7.65 6.98 -6.61
N GLY A 63 6.61 7.78 -6.88
CA GLY A 63 6.25 8.21 -8.24
C GLY A 63 5.67 7.12 -9.15
N LYS A 64 5.46 5.90 -8.66
CA LYS A 64 4.83 4.78 -9.38
C LYS A 64 3.72 4.17 -8.52
N PRO A 65 2.55 4.82 -8.46
CA PRO A 65 1.42 4.35 -7.66
C PRO A 65 0.73 3.14 -8.30
N VAL A 66 -0.06 2.41 -7.51
CA VAL A 66 -1.06 1.49 -8.06
C VAL A 66 -2.28 2.34 -8.44
N CYS A 67 -2.65 2.32 -9.71
CA CYS A 67 -3.76 3.11 -10.23
C CYS A 67 -4.43 2.44 -11.43
N LEU A 68 -5.70 2.79 -11.65
CA LEU A 68 -6.42 2.53 -12.90
C LEU A 68 -6.38 3.81 -13.74
N LYS A 69 -5.97 3.66 -15.00
CA LYS A 69 -6.06 4.74 -15.97
C LYS A 69 -7.31 4.52 -16.81
N THR A 70 -8.24 5.45 -16.73
CA THR A 70 -9.48 5.43 -17.50
C THR A 70 -9.51 6.63 -18.45
N VAL A 71 -10.48 6.65 -19.36
CA VAL A 71 -10.71 7.82 -20.24
C VAL A 71 -11.15 9.07 -19.46
N TYR A 72 -11.62 8.91 -18.22
CA TYR A 72 -12.12 9.99 -17.37
C TYR A 72 -11.09 10.47 -16.33
N GLY A 73 -9.93 9.82 -16.24
CA GLY A 73 -8.88 10.21 -15.30
C GLY A 73 -8.11 9.02 -14.73
N THR A 74 -7.45 9.26 -13.60
CA THR A 74 -6.69 8.25 -12.87
C THR A 74 -7.33 8.00 -11.51
N ASP A 75 -7.63 6.74 -11.22
CA ASP A 75 -8.13 6.30 -9.93
C ASP A 75 -7.01 5.61 -9.17
N TYR A 76 -6.63 6.16 -8.02
CA TYR A 76 -5.52 5.66 -7.22
C TYR A 76 -6.00 4.58 -6.26
N ILE A 77 -5.25 3.48 -6.17
CA ILE A 77 -5.42 2.42 -5.18
C ILE A 77 -4.38 2.58 -4.07
N LEU A 78 -3.12 2.86 -4.41
CA LEU A 78 -2.04 3.08 -3.44
C LEU A 78 -1.08 4.15 -3.94
N THR A 79 -0.67 5.06 -3.06
CA THR A 79 0.42 6.00 -3.33
C THR A 79 1.41 5.97 -2.18
N VAL A 80 2.70 6.12 -2.52
CA VAL A 80 3.78 6.24 -1.53
C VAL A 80 3.97 7.71 -1.19
N GLU A 81 3.98 8.05 0.11
CA GLU A 81 4.10 9.41 0.63
C GLU A 81 5.29 9.54 1.59
N SER A 82 5.68 10.78 1.90
CA SER A 82 6.89 11.06 2.71
C SER A 82 6.89 10.46 4.12
N GLN A 83 5.70 10.16 4.66
CA GLN A 83 5.51 9.63 6.02
C GLN A 83 4.89 8.23 6.05
N GLY A 84 4.71 7.59 4.88
CA GLY A 84 4.12 6.26 4.78
C GLY A 84 3.48 6.04 3.41
N PHE A 85 2.22 5.66 3.40
CA PHE A 85 1.48 5.42 2.15
C PHE A 85 0.01 5.76 2.31
N ARG A 86 -0.64 6.18 1.22
CA ARG A 86 -2.06 6.47 1.20
C ARG A 86 -2.83 5.35 0.50
N VAL A 87 -3.94 5.00 1.14
CA VAL A 87 -4.94 4.04 0.68
C VAL A 87 -6.22 4.78 0.30
N TYR A 88 -7.06 4.16 -0.51
CA TYR A 88 -8.22 4.79 -1.12
C TYR A 88 -9.43 3.86 -1.13
N TYR A 89 -10.63 4.45 -1.15
CA TYR A 89 -11.87 3.70 -1.27
C TYR A 89 -12.85 4.41 -2.19
N ASN A 90 -13.31 3.71 -3.22
CA ASN A 90 -14.40 4.11 -4.08
C ASN A 90 -15.02 2.87 -4.74
N LYS A 91 -16.15 2.41 -4.18
CA LYS A 91 -16.87 1.23 -4.67
C LYS A 91 -17.28 1.34 -6.14
N SER A 92 -17.73 2.52 -6.58
CA SER A 92 -18.19 2.73 -7.96
C SER A 92 -17.06 2.67 -9.00
N LYS A 93 -15.80 2.79 -8.55
CA LYS A 93 -14.60 2.72 -9.39
C LYS A 93 -13.74 1.49 -9.09
N TYR A 94 -14.28 0.57 -8.31
CA TYR A 94 -13.63 -0.66 -7.89
C TYR A 94 -12.30 -0.46 -7.12
N VAL A 95 -12.19 0.65 -6.39
CA VAL A 95 -11.03 0.95 -5.54
C VAL A 95 -11.35 0.53 -4.10
N PHE A 96 -10.60 -0.44 -3.58
CA PHE A 96 -10.89 -1.12 -2.32
C PHE A 96 -9.66 -1.29 -1.43
N SER A 97 -8.66 -0.41 -1.45
CA SER A 97 -7.54 -0.50 -0.50
C SER A 97 -7.85 0.07 0.88
N ASN A 98 -9.02 0.68 1.07
CA ASN A 98 -9.48 1.19 2.36
C ASN A 98 -10.95 0.81 2.65
N GLN A 99 -11.40 -0.36 2.18
CA GLN A 99 -12.75 -0.83 2.43
C GLN A 99 -12.98 -0.99 3.94
N LYS A 100 -14.09 -0.44 4.42
CA LYS A 100 -14.48 -0.53 5.83
C LYS A 100 -14.49 -1.98 6.31
N GLU A 101 -13.89 -2.21 7.49
CA GLU A 101 -13.85 -3.52 8.18
C GLU A 101 -13.09 -4.62 7.41
N PHE A 102 -12.42 -4.29 6.32
CA PHE A 102 -11.56 -5.21 5.58
C PHE A 102 -10.11 -5.10 6.06
N ASN A 103 -9.41 -6.23 6.19
CA ASN A 103 -8.03 -6.26 6.68
C ASN A 103 -7.02 -6.37 5.54
N TYR A 104 -5.92 -5.64 5.68
CA TYR A 104 -4.84 -5.59 4.71
C TYR A 104 -3.51 -5.82 5.41
N HIS A 105 -2.60 -6.48 4.71
CA HIS A 105 -1.22 -6.67 5.13
C HIS A 105 -0.31 -5.85 4.22
N TYR A 106 0.71 -5.22 4.80
CA TYR A 106 1.70 -4.48 4.03
C TYR A 106 3.13 -4.93 4.32
N LEU A 107 3.95 -4.81 3.29
CA LEU A 107 5.40 -4.94 3.31
C LEU A 107 5.99 -3.62 2.79
N ALA A 108 6.69 -2.90 3.66
CA ALA A 108 7.25 -1.58 3.37
C ALA A 108 8.77 -1.61 3.53
N TRP A 109 9.50 -1.34 2.45
CA TRP A 109 10.96 -1.23 2.47
C TRP A 109 11.38 0.18 2.85
N LYS A 110 12.20 0.30 3.89
CA LYS A 110 12.76 1.58 4.35
C LYS A 110 14.01 1.99 3.57
#